data_AF-A0A238WUQ6-F1
#
_entry.id   AF-A0A238WUQ6-F1
#
_cell.length_a   1.000
_cell.length_b   1.000
_cell.length_c   1.000
_cell.angle_alpha   90.00
_cell.angle_beta   90.00
_cell.angle_gamma   90.00
#
_symmetry.space_group_name_H-M   'P 1'
#
loop_
_entity.id
_entity.type
_entity.pdbx_description
1 polymer ?
#
loop_
_entity_poly.entity_id
_entity_poly.type
_entity_poly.pdbx_seq_one_letter_code
_entity_poly.pdbx_strand_id
1 'polypeptide(L)'
;MLLSGSSIMAQCDVKNKVLADGTMMYYFEPANFYVTKSKSLKINIVTDKEHYFVSLQPSPFPAKSEGKKIKDDLIIHLADNKQYKLAHYDTQYRNNDSIMQVLYLIDDKDIEAFSNFEAIVAEINMKGTEFVRSYNFKLHKDAIKEQLNCFLKKDEK
;
A
#
# COMPACT_ATOMS: atom_id res chain seq x y z
N MET A 1 36.31 5.43 21.88
CA MET A 1 35.31 6.18 21.08
C MET A 1 35.65 5.95 19.62
N LEU A 2 34.74 5.35 18.86
CA LEU A 2 34.58 5.52 17.41
C LEU A 2 33.33 4.72 17.02
N LEU A 3 32.23 5.45 16.92
CA LEU A 3 30.96 4.97 16.38
C LEU A 3 31.12 4.88 14.85
N SER A 4 31.27 3.67 14.33
CA SER A 4 31.18 3.44 12.88
C SER A 4 29.69 3.44 12.50
N GLY A 5 29.22 4.58 12.00
CA GLY A 5 27.87 4.74 11.49
C GLY A 5 27.65 3.85 10.27
N SER A 6 26.74 2.89 10.39
CA SER A 6 26.17 2.19 9.24
C SER A 6 25.41 3.21 8.39
N SER A 7 25.88 3.46 7.18
CA SER A 7 25.20 4.28 6.18
C SER A 7 23.80 3.73 5.89
N ILE A 8 22.76 4.45 6.34
CA ILE A 8 21.34 4.17 6.09
C ILE A 8 20.98 4.61 4.65
N MET A 9 21.56 3.97 3.64
CA MET A 9 21.23 4.21 2.22
C MET A 9 20.53 3.03 1.55
N ALA A 10 20.01 2.08 2.34
CA ALA A 10 19.19 0.97 1.86
C ALA A 10 17.67 1.25 1.90
N GLN A 11 17.22 2.45 2.34
CA GLN A 11 15.81 2.68 2.69
C GLN A 11 14.88 3.04 1.53
N CYS A 12 15.38 3.42 0.35
CA CYS A 12 14.53 3.92 -0.75
C CYS A 12 14.81 3.23 -2.10
N ASP A 13 14.70 1.89 -2.17
CA ASP A 13 14.78 1.13 -3.44
C ASP A 13 13.49 1.29 -4.27
N VAL A 14 13.36 2.45 -4.92
CA VAL A 14 12.22 2.78 -5.79
C VAL A 14 12.40 2.11 -7.15
N LYS A 15 11.44 1.27 -7.51
CA LYS A 15 11.34 0.66 -8.84
C LYS A 15 10.39 1.45 -9.72
N ASN A 16 10.48 1.27 -11.03
CA ASN A 16 9.56 1.87 -11.99
C ASN A 16 9.11 0.87 -13.06
N LYS A 17 7.95 1.15 -13.67
CA LYS A 17 7.42 0.44 -14.83
C LYS A 17 6.59 1.40 -15.68
N VAL A 18 6.51 1.13 -16.98
CA VAL A 18 5.60 1.83 -17.90
C VAL A 18 4.35 0.98 -18.11
N LEU A 19 3.17 1.58 -17.95
CA LEU A 19 1.88 0.95 -18.21
C LEU A 19 1.57 0.96 -19.73
N ALA A 20 0.55 0.19 -20.13
CA ALA A 20 0.18 0.06 -21.54
C ALA A 20 -0.30 1.37 -22.19
N ASP A 21 -0.79 2.31 -21.38
CA ASP A 21 -1.20 3.66 -21.78
C ASP A 21 -0.03 4.66 -21.83
N GLY A 22 1.19 4.23 -21.52
CA GLY A 22 2.39 5.06 -21.47
C GLY A 22 2.68 5.71 -20.11
N THR A 23 1.80 5.54 -19.11
CA THR A 23 1.99 6.11 -17.78
C THR A 23 3.17 5.47 -17.06
N MET A 24 4.07 6.28 -16.49
CA MET A 24 5.21 5.80 -15.70
C MET A 24 4.83 5.68 -14.23
N MET A 25 4.85 4.46 -13.70
CA MET A 25 4.54 4.16 -12.31
C MET A 25 5.81 3.85 -11.53
N TYR A 26 5.93 4.43 -10.34
CA TYR A 26 7.00 4.20 -9.37
C TYR A 26 6.44 3.43 -8.18
N TYR A 27 7.19 2.48 -7.65
CA TYR A 27 6.71 1.61 -6.58
C TYR A 27 7.85 0.97 -5.76
N PHE A 28 7.51 0.55 -4.55
CA PHE A 28 8.35 -0.32 -3.72
C PHE A 28 7.90 -1.78 -3.81
N GLU A 29 8.80 -2.72 -3.48
CA GLU A 29 8.38 -4.11 -3.28
C GLU A 29 7.35 -4.23 -2.13
N PRO A 30 6.27 -5.02 -2.30
CA PRO A 30 5.25 -5.19 -1.28
C PRO A 30 5.78 -5.83 0.01
N ALA A 31 5.58 -5.13 1.13
CA ALA A 31 5.93 -5.62 2.47
C ALA A 31 4.76 -6.37 3.11
N ASN A 32 5.02 -7.36 3.97
CA ASN A 32 3.98 -8.10 4.68
C ASN A 32 3.42 -7.30 5.87
N PHE A 33 2.14 -6.94 5.87
CA PHE A 33 1.53 -6.27 7.02
C PHE A 33 0.75 -7.23 7.92
N TYR A 34 0.30 -8.34 7.33
CA TYR A 34 -0.46 -9.39 8.01
C TYR A 34 -0.10 -10.74 7.41
N VAL A 35 0.21 -11.73 8.25
CA VAL A 35 0.50 -13.11 7.83
C VAL A 35 -0.05 -14.08 8.87
N THR A 36 -0.75 -15.12 8.41
CA THR A 36 -1.14 -16.30 9.16
C THR A 36 -0.81 -17.55 8.34
N LYS A 37 -1.14 -18.74 8.87
CA LYS A 37 -0.95 -20.01 8.15
C LYS A 37 -1.69 -20.09 6.81
N SER A 38 -2.78 -19.33 6.64
CA SER A 38 -3.65 -19.43 5.46
C SER A 38 -3.95 -18.10 4.78
N LYS A 39 -3.50 -16.97 5.33
CA LYS A 39 -3.79 -15.64 4.82
C LYS A 39 -2.58 -14.74 4.91
N SER A 40 -2.42 -13.85 3.94
CA SER A 40 -1.49 -12.74 4.02
C SER A 40 -2.06 -11.49 3.35
N LEU A 41 -1.57 -10.34 3.78
CA LEU A 41 -1.80 -9.06 3.13
C LEU A 41 -0.46 -8.36 3.00
N LYS A 42 -0.06 -8.13 1.75
CA LYS A 42 1.10 -7.30 1.44
C LYS A 42 0.65 -5.90 1.02
N ILE A 43 1.44 -4.90 1.39
CA ILE A 43 1.16 -3.49 1.10
C ILE A 43 2.42 -2.79 0.65
N ASN A 44 2.25 -1.87 -0.30
CA ASN A 44 3.25 -0.89 -0.70
C ASN A 44 2.58 0.40 -1.19
N ILE A 45 3.39 1.44 -1.36
CA ILE A 45 3.03 2.67 -2.02
C ILE A 45 3.43 2.59 -3.49
N VAL A 46 2.52 3.06 -4.33
CA VAL A 46 2.69 3.23 -5.77
C VAL A 46 2.36 4.69 -6.09
N THR A 47 3.04 5.30 -7.06
CA THR A 47 2.77 6.67 -7.49
C THR A 47 3.09 6.84 -8.98
N ASP A 48 2.33 7.71 -9.65
CA ASP A 48 2.65 8.25 -10.98
C ASP A 48 3.39 9.61 -10.89
N LYS A 49 3.78 10.02 -9.67
CA LYS A 49 4.31 11.33 -9.26
C LYS A 49 3.29 12.46 -9.15
N GLU A 50 2.04 12.23 -9.52
CA GLU A 50 0.94 13.18 -9.32
C GLU A 50 0.06 12.73 -8.14
N HIS A 51 -0.19 11.43 -8.05
CA HIS A 51 -1.03 10.79 -7.05
C HIS A 51 -0.28 9.68 -6.32
N TYR A 52 -0.67 9.43 -5.07
CA TYR A 52 -0.13 8.34 -4.26
C TYR A 52 -1.21 7.31 -3.96
N PHE A 53 -0.85 6.05 -4.14
CA PHE A 53 -1.76 4.93 -4.00
C PHE A 53 -1.24 3.95 -2.96
N VAL A 54 -2.11 3.53 -2.04
CA VAL A 54 -1.90 2.32 -1.26
C VAL A 54 -2.28 1.12 -2.13
N SER A 55 -1.33 0.23 -2.35
CA SER A 55 -1.51 -1.01 -3.10
C SER A 55 -1.65 -2.18 -2.13
N LEU A 56 -2.80 -2.85 -2.16
CA LEU A 56 -3.09 -4.05 -1.37
C LEU A 56 -2.99 -5.31 -2.22
N GLN A 57 -2.23 -6.31 -1.73
CA GLN A 57 -2.10 -7.62 -2.34
C GLN A 57 -2.51 -8.71 -1.33
N PRO A 58 -3.81 -9.07 -1.28
CA PRO A 58 -4.28 -10.14 -0.41
C PRO A 58 -3.92 -11.51 -0.98
N SER A 59 -3.74 -12.51 -0.11
CA SER A 59 -3.71 -13.92 -0.48
C SER A 59 -4.35 -14.77 0.63
N PRO A 60 -5.26 -15.72 0.31
CA PRO A 60 -5.84 -15.96 -1.00
C PRO A 60 -6.73 -14.78 -1.44
N PHE A 61 -6.90 -14.65 -2.74
CA PHE A 61 -7.70 -13.61 -3.38
C PHE A 61 -8.76 -14.24 -4.31
N PRO A 62 -9.91 -13.58 -4.53
CA PRO A 62 -10.98 -14.12 -5.37
C PRO A 62 -10.57 -14.21 -6.84
N ALA A 63 -11.35 -14.96 -7.62
CA ALA A 63 -11.19 -14.98 -9.08
C ALA A 63 -11.53 -13.62 -9.70
N LYS A 64 -11.02 -13.36 -10.92
CA LYS A 64 -11.16 -12.07 -11.64
C LYS A 64 -12.59 -11.55 -11.76
N SER A 65 -13.56 -12.43 -12.01
CA SER A 65 -14.98 -12.09 -12.11
C SER A 65 -15.56 -11.57 -10.79
N GLU A 66 -15.05 -12.04 -9.66
CA GLU A 66 -15.48 -11.64 -8.32
C GLU A 66 -14.68 -10.44 -7.80
N GLY A 67 -13.35 -10.45 -7.92
CA GLY A 67 -12.55 -9.35 -7.41
C GLY A 67 -12.80 -8.03 -8.15
N LYS A 68 -13.21 -8.05 -9.43
CA LYS A 68 -13.65 -6.83 -10.14
C LYS A 68 -14.91 -6.17 -9.55
N LYS A 69 -15.64 -6.87 -8.67
CA LYS A 69 -16.80 -6.31 -7.94
C LYS A 69 -16.38 -5.51 -6.71
N ILE A 70 -15.11 -5.60 -6.29
CA ILE A 70 -14.56 -4.78 -5.21
C ILE A 70 -14.42 -3.37 -5.73
N LYS A 71 -15.25 -2.48 -5.19
CA LYS A 71 -15.32 -1.06 -5.51
C LYS A 71 -15.46 -0.20 -4.25
N ASP A 72 -15.52 -0.85 -3.10
CA ASP A 72 -15.67 -0.14 -1.84
C ASP A 72 -14.31 0.41 -1.41
N ASP A 73 -14.37 1.59 -0.82
CA ASP A 73 -13.20 2.31 -0.32
C ASP A 73 -12.52 1.56 0.82
N LEU A 74 -11.23 1.84 0.99
CA LEU A 74 -10.40 1.31 2.06
C LEU A 74 -10.44 2.26 3.25
N ILE A 75 -10.65 1.75 4.46
CA ILE A 75 -10.44 2.52 5.69
C ILE A 75 -9.10 2.09 6.31
N ILE A 76 -8.19 3.05 6.51
CA ILE A 76 -6.95 2.84 7.26
C ILE A 76 -7.01 3.61 8.56
N HIS A 77 -6.64 2.95 9.66
CA HIS A 77 -6.42 3.59 10.95
C HIS A 77 -4.93 3.83 11.14
N LEU A 78 -4.56 5.08 11.40
CA LEU A 78 -3.17 5.46 11.68
C LEU A 78 -2.95 5.60 13.20
N ALA A 79 -1.67 5.66 13.60
CA ALA A 79 -1.26 5.80 14.99
C ALA A 79 -1.64 7.14 15.66
N ASP A 80 -2.15 8.11 14.90
CA ASP A 80 -2.75 9.33 15.44
C ASP A 80 -4.20 9.12 15.92
N ASN A 81 -4.68 7.87 15.93
CA ASN A 81 -6.03 7.45 16.30
C ASN A 81 -7.13 7.99 15.38
N LYS A 82 -6.80 8.36 14.13
CA LYS A 82 -7.77 8.76 13.12
C LYS A 82 -7.95 7.69 12.05
N GLN A 83 -9.11 7.80 11.39
CA GLN A 83 -9.51 6.96 10.27
C GLN A 83 -9.42 7.75 8.98
N TYR A 84 -8.83 7.13 7.97
CA TYR A 84 -8.61 7.69 6.66
C TYR A 84 -9.30 6.84 5.62
N LYS A 85 -10.13 7.47 4.80
CA LYS A 85 -10.90 6.81 3.75
C LYS A 85 -10.21 7.02 2.41
N LEU A 86 -9.69 5.95 1.84
CA LEU A 86 -9.00 5.96 0.56
C LEU A 86 -9.93 5.45 -0.53
N ALA A 87 -10.09 6.25 -1.58
CA ALA A 87 -10.99 5.93 -2.68
C ALA A 87 -10.49 4.71 -3.44
N HIS A 88 -11.38 3.75 -3.75
CA HIS A 88 -11.03 2.68 -4.69
C HIS A 88 -10.67 3.29 -6.05
N TYR A 89 -9.49 2.95 -6.57
CA TYR A 89 -9.01 3.41 -7.86
C TYR A 89 -9.12 2.31 -8.92
N ASP A 90 -8.48 1.16 -8.67
CA ASP A 90 -8.46 0.06 -9.63
C ASP A 90 -8.24 -1.30 -8.95
N THR A 91 -8.69 -2.37 -9.61
CA THR A 91 -8.43 -3.75 -9.22
C THR A 91 -7.77 -4.49 -10.38
N GLN A 92 -6.51 -4.86 -10.19
CA GLN A 92 -5.64 -5.44 -11.20
C GLN A 92 -5.35 -6.90 -10.92
N TYR A 93 -5.22 -7.68 -11.99
CA TYR A 93 -4.71 -9.04 -11.96
C TYR A 93 -3.45 -9.09 -12.80
N ARG A 94 -2.34 -9.50 -12.19
CA ARG A 94 -0.99 -9.45 -12.77
C ARG A 94 -0.39 -10.85 -12.79
N ASN A 95 0.68 -11.00 -13.58
CA ASN A 95 1.44 -12.25 -13.70
C ASN A 95 0.53 -13.44 -14.04
N ASN A 96 -0.20 -13.35 -15.16
CA ASN A 96 -1.19 -14.35 -15.60
C ASN A 96 -2.23 -14.66 -14.51
N ASP A 97 -2.78 -13.60 -13.92
CA ASP A 97 -3.78 -13.65 -12.84
C ASP A 97 -3.30 -14.33 -11.52
N SER A 98 -1.98 -14.53 -11.33
CA SER A 98 -1.41 -15.10 -10.10
C SER A 98 -1.27 -14.11 -8.94
N ILE A 99 -1.43 -12.81 -9.20
CA ILE A 99 -1.45 -11.76 -8.18
C ILE A 99 -2.66 -10.88 -8.42
N MET A 100 -3.48 -10.70 -7.40
CA MET A 100 -4.47 -9.63 -7.35
C MET A 100 -3.91 -8.44 -6.57
N GLN A 101 -4.08 -7.25 -7.14
CA GLN A 101 -3.66 -5.97 -6.59
C GLN A 101 -4.85 -5.02 -6.59
N VAL A 102 -5.13 -4.37 -5.46
CA VAL A 102 -6.15 -3.30 -5.37
C VAL A 102 -5.45 -1.99 -5.05
N LEU A 103 -5.69 -0.98 -5.87
CA LEU A 103 -5.14 0.36 -5.70
C LEU A 103 -6.18 1.27 -5.06
N TYR A 104 -5.76 1.96 -4.00
CA TYR A 104 -6.56 2.91 -3.28
C TYR A 104 -5.86 4.27 -3.26
N LEU A 105 -6.53 5.31 -3.71
CA LEU A 105 -6.00 6.66 -3.79
C LEU A 105 -5.97 7.31 -2.39
N ILE A 106 -4.82 7.83 -2.00
CA ILE A 106 -4.69 8.69 -0.83
C ILE A 106 -5.09 10.11 -1.25
N ASP A 107 -6.00 10.73 -0.51
CA ASP A 107 -6.35 12.14 -0.70
C ASP A 107 -5.12 13.02 -0.39
N ASP A 108 -4.86 14.02 -1.23
CA ASP A 108 -3.69 14.91 -1.09
C ASP A 108 -3.61 15.55 0.30
N LYS A 109 -4.76 15.86 0.92
CA LYS A 109 -4.81 16.44 2.28
C LYS A 109 -4.34 15.47 3.37
N ASP A 110 -4.37 14.17 3.09
CA ASP A 110 -4.07 13.10 4.05
C ASP A 110 -2.63 12.58 3.90
N ILE A 111 -1.92 12.94 2.82
CA ILE A 111 -0.53 12.52 2.55
C ILE A 111 0.42 12.83 3.72
N GLU A 112 0.26 14.00 4.34
CA GLU A 112 1.06 14.38 5.51
C GLU A 112 0.83 13.44 6.69
N ALA A 113 -0.40 12.98 6.92
CA ALA A 113 -0.68 12.03 7.99
C ALA A 113 -0.03 10.66 7.70
N PHE A 114 -0.17 10.17 6.47
CA PHE A 114 0.42 8.89 6.06
C PHE A 114 1.96 8.88 6.06
N SER A 115 2.60 10.04 5.89
CA SER A 115 4.06 10.19 5.95
C SER A 115 4.60 10.39 7.37
N ASN A 116 3.72 10.66 8.35
CA ASN A 116 4.12 10.87 9.74
C ASN A 116 3.71 9.74 10.69
N PHE A 117 2.62 9.03 10.40
CA PHE A 117 2.05 8.02 11.30
C PHE A 117 2.08 6.62 10.72
N GLU A 118 2.29 5.64 11.60
CA GLU A 118 2.24 4.22 11.25
C GLU A 118 0.81 3.77 10.98
N ALA A 119 0.65 2.84 10.04
CA ALA A 119 -0.63 2.18 9.82
C ALA A 119 -0.83 1.06 10.84
N ILE A 120 -2.00 1.01 11.46
CA ILE A 120 -2.32 0.03 12.51
C ILE A 120 -3.37 -0.97 12.04
N VAL A 121 -4.39 -0.51 11.33
CA VAL A 121 -5.50 -1.35 10.85
C VAL A 121 -5.88 -0.97 9.44
N ALA A 122 -6.20 -1.96 8.61
CA ALA A 122 -6.94 -1.77 7.36
C ALA A 122 -8.27 -2.51 7.40
N GLU A 123 -9.35 -1.85 7.00
CA GLU A 123 -10.67 -2.44 6.86
C GLU A 123 -11.07 -2.45 5.38
N ILE A 124 -11.33 -3.64 4.87
CA ILE A 124 -11.73 -3.84 3.48
C ILE A 124 -13.14 -4.43 3.45
N ASN A 125 -14.04 -3.76 2.76
CA ASN A 125 -15.34 -4.34 2.42
C ASN A 125 -15.23 -5.08 1.09
N MET A 126 -15.09 -6.41 1.16
CA MET A 126 -15.08 -7.27 -0.02
C MET A 126 -16.50 -7.75 -0.31
N LYS A 127 -17.29 -6.94 -1.02
CA LYS A 127 -18.63 -7.30 -1.49
C LYS A 127 -18.64 -8.66 -2.18
N GLY A 128 -19.56 -9.55 -1.77
CA GLY A 128 -19.63 -10.94 -2.24
C GLY A 128 -18.98 -11.96 -1.30
N THR A 129 -18.43 -11.51 -0.17
CA THR A 129 -18.03 -12.37 0.97
C THR A 129 -18.70 -11.82 2.24
N GLU A 130 -19.09 -12.69 3.18
CA GLU A 130 -19.90 -12.31 4.35
C GLU A 130 -19.20 -11.40 5.38
N PHE A 131 -17.94 -10.99 5.18
CA PHE A 131 -17.18 -10.34 6.24
C PHE A 131 -16.34 -9.17 5.72
N VAL A 132 -16.58 -7.98 6.27
CA VAL A 132 -15.59 -6.91 6.37
C VAL A 132 -14.33 -7.54 6.99
N ARG A 133 -13.19 -7.43 6.29
CA ARG A 133 -11.92 -7.95 6.81
C ARG A 133 -11.15 -6.79 7.43
N SER A 134 -11.10 -6.76 8.75
CA SER A 134 -10.17 -5.90 9.49
C SER A 134 -8.85 -6.62 9.68
N TYR A 135 -7.77 -6.04 9.16
CA TYR A 135 -6.41 -6.54 9.29
C TYR A 135 -5.68 -5.69 10.32
N ASN A 136 -5.49 -6.25 11.52
CA ASN A 136 -4.63 -5.65 12.52
C ASN A 136 -3.17 -5.89 12.12
N PHE A 137 -2.46 -4.82 11.78
CA PHE A 137 -1.09 -4.91 11.34
C PHE A 137 -0.17 -5.23 12.51
N LYS A 138 0.72 -6.19 12.29
CA LYS A 138 1.73 -6.61 13.29
C LYS A 138 3.15 -6.45 12.78
N LEU A 139 3.30 -6.36 11.46
CA LEU A 139 4.56 -6.34 10.75
C LEU A 139 4.62 -5.07 9.90
N HIS A 140 5.82 -4.51 9.76
CA HIS A 140 6.12 -3.41 8.83
C HIS A 140 5.12 -2.23 8.90
N LYS A 141 4.64 -1.89 10.10
CA LYS A 141 3.62 -0.83 10.32
C LYS A 141 4.06 0.55 9.84
N ASP A 142 5.36 0.76 9.82
CA ASP A 142 6.08 1.92 9.35
C ASP A 142 6.33 1.92 7.83
N ALA A 143 6.15 0.82 7.11
CA ALA A 143 6.56 0.76 5.70
C ALA A 143 5.80 1.75 4.80
N ILE A 144 4.51 2.03 5.04
CA ILE A 144 3.79 3.07 4.29
C ILE A 144 4.42 4.45 4.53
N LYS A 145 4.67 4.76 5.81
CA LYS A 145 5.29 6.00 6.27
C LYS A 145 6.68 6.19 5.65
N GLU A 146 7.52 5.17 5.72
CA GLU A 146 8.87 5.19 5.15
C GLU A 146 8.86 5.34 3.63
N GLN A 147 8.01 4.58 2.93
CA GLN A 147 7.91 4.63 1.47
C GLN A 147 7.40 5.98 0.97
N LEU A 148 6.40 6.57 1.64
CA LEU A 148 5.97 7.94 1.32
C LEU A 148 7.06 8.95 1.59
N ASN A 149 7.75 8.85 2.74
CA ASN A 149 8.88 9.73 3.02
C ASN A 149 9.99 9.61 1.96
N CYS A 150 10.24 8.43 1.41
CA CYS A 150 11.17 8.28 0.29
C CYS A 150 10.71 9.01 -0.98
N PHE A 151 9.40 9.01 -1.29
CA PHE A 151 8.89 9.74 -2.45
C PHE A 151 8.77 11.26 -2.21
N LEU A 152 8.48 11.67 -0.99
CA LEU A 152 8.26 13.07 -0.61
C LEU A 152 9.55 13.82 -0.27
N LYS A 153 10.61 13.09 0.09
CA LYS A 153 11.98 13.61 0.09
C LYS A 153 12.34 13.98 -1.34
N LYS A 154 11.96 15.19 -1.73
CA LYS A 154 12.52 15.90 -2.87
C LYS A 154 14.03 15.80 -2.76
N ASP A 155 14.69 15.48 -3.86
CA ASP A 155 16.11 15.65 -4.01
C ASP A 155 16.51 17.00 -3.39
N GLU A 156 17.17 16.98 -2.23
CA GLU A 156 17.99 18.10 -1.79
C GLU A 156 19.15 18.19 -2.78
N LYS A 157 18.89 18.81 -3.93
CA LYS A 157 19.89 19.28 -4.87
C LYS A 157 19.52 20.67 -5.36
#